data_AF-A0AAD4G8Z2-F1
#
_entry.id   AF-A0AAD4G8Z2-F1
#
_cell.length_a   1.000
_cell.length_b   1.000
_cell.length_c   1.000
_cell.angle_alpha   90.00
_cell.angle_beta   90.00
_cell.angle_gamma   90.00
#
_symmetry.space_group_name_H-M   'P 1'
#
loop_
_entity.id
_entity.type
_entity.pdbx_description
1 polymer ?
#
loop_
_entity_poly.entity_id
_entity_poly.type
_entity_poly.pdbx_seq_one_letter_code
_entity_poly.pdbx_strand_id
1 'polypeptide(L)'
;MKAATLGHVEEEVARQKSVLSNLHTSRNPYPFISRLPTETLQDIFIHYARDYHYEHLCPTKFVPSWVNVSYVCRHWRNVALESPTLWAYIFIISRRWTKVLLARSKQASLKIRVGLVP
;
A
#
# COMPACT_ATOMS: atom_id res chain seq x y z
N MET A 1 35.43 2.63 -20.12
CA MET A 1 35.31 1.20 -19.76
C MET A 1 34.49 0.90 -18.50
N LYS A 2 34.61 1.64 -17.37
CA LYS A 2 33.87 1.33 -16.12
C LYS A 2 32.32 1.42 -16.19
N ALA A 3 31.76 2.29 -17.03
CA ALA A 3 30.30 2.50 -17.11
C ALA A 3 29.54 1.33 -17.80
N ALA A 4 30.17 0.68 -18.80
CA ALA A 4 29.57 -0.44 -19.52
C ALA A 4 29.47 -1.70 -18.63
N THR A 5 30.45 -1.91 -17.76
CA THR A 5 30.46 -3.03 -16.81
C THR A 5 29.41 -2.87 -15.72
N LEU A 6 29.13 -1.64 -15.28
CA LEU A 6 28.07 -1.37 -14.30
C LEU A 6 26.68 -1.60 -14.89
N GLY A 7 26.43 -1.15 -16.13
CA GLY A 7 25.15 -1.39 -16.81
C GLY A 7 24.83 -2.87 -17.00
N HIS A 8 25.85 -3.68 -17.35
CA HIS A 8 25.69 -5.13 -17.48
C HIS A 8 25.35 -5.81 -16.15
N VAL A 9 25.97 -5.36 -15.04
CA VAL A 9 25.65 -5.86 -13.70
C VAL A 9 24.25 -5.45 -13.26
N GLU A 10 23.81 -4.23 -13.56
CA GLU A 10 22.45 -3.76 -13.23
C GLU A 10 21.37 -4.52 -14.00
N GLU A 11 21.62 -4.80 -15.28
CA GLU A 11 20.73 -5.60 -16.14
C GLU A 11 20.62 -7.04 -15.62
N GLU A 12 21.74 -7.65 -15.25
CA GLU A 12 21.78 -8.99 -14.67
C GLU A 12 21.05 -9.03 -13.30
N VAL A 13 21.24 -8.02 -12.45
CA VAL A 13 20.50 -7.89 -11.19
C VAL A 13 18.99 -7.74 -11.43
N ALA A 14 18.57 -6.95 -12.41
CA ALA A 14 17.16 -6.80 -12.77
C ALA A 14 16.55 -8.12 -13.27
N ARG A 15 17.30 -8.87 -14.09
CA ARG A 15 16.91 -10.18 -14.60
C ARG A 15 16.71 -11.18 -13.46
N GLN A 16 17.66 -11.25 -12.53
CA GLN A 16 17.57 -12.14 -11.37
C GLN A 16 16.38 -11.80 -10.47
N LYS A 17 16.12 -10.51 -10.23
CA LYS A 17 14.93 -10.05 -9.48
C LYS A 17 13.62 -10.45 -10.17
N SER A 18 13.57 -10.40 -11.50
CA SER A 18 12.41 -10.84 -12.29
C SER A 18 12.14 -12.34 -12.14
N VAL A 19 13.18 -13.16 -12.27
CA VAL A 19 13.07 -14.62 -12.11
C VAL A 19 12.58 -14.98 -10.69
N LEU A 20 13.16 -14.36 -9.65
CA LEU A 20 12.71 -14.57 -8.27
C LEU A 20 11.26 -14.14 -8.07
N SER A 21 10.84 -13.00 -8.61
CA SER A 21 9.43 -12.56 -8.56
C SER A 21 8.48 -13.57 -9.20
N ASN A 22 8.87 -14.15 -10.34
CA ASN A 22 8.05 -15.14 -11.05
C ASN A 22 7.97 -16.47 -10.29
N LEU A 23 9.09 -16.93 -9.72
CA LEU A 23 9.13 -18.13 -8.88
C LEU A 23 8.31 -17.96 -7.59
N HIS A 24 8.36 -16.79 -6.96
CA HIS A 24 7.51 -16.48 -5.81
C HIS A 24 6.02 -16.40 -6.18
N THR A 25 5.70 -15.91 -7.37
CA THR A 25 4.32 -15.87 -7.88
C THR A 25 3.81 -17.29 -8.13
N SER A 26 4.63 -18.15 -8.73
CA SER A 26 4.32 -19.57 -8.98
C SER A 26 4.20 -20.40 -7.70
N ARG A 27 5.00 -20.09 -6.67
CA ARG A 27 4.96 -20.75 -5.36
C ARG A 27 3.97 -20.15 -4.38
N ASN A 28 3.22 -19.10 -4.72
CA ASN A 28 2.35 -18.44 -3.76
C ASN A 28 1.23 -19.40 -3.29
N PRO A 29 1.26 -19.89 -2.03
CA PRO A 29 0.30 -20.88 -1.53
C PRO A 29 -1.05 -20.25 -1.19
N TYR A 30 -1.29 -18.99 -1.58
CA TYR A 30 -2.52 -18.25 -1.36
C TYR A 30 -3.30 -18.03 -2.67
N PRO A 31 -3.69 -19.09 -3.41
CA PRO A 31 -4.44 -18.95 -4.66
C PRO A 31 -5.83 -18.33 -4.45
N PHE A 32 -6.39 -18.42 -3.24
CA PHE A 32 -7.74 -17.92 -2.95
C PHE A 32 -7.84 -16.39 -2.94
N ILE A 33 -6.87 -15.74 -2.30
CA ILE A 33 -6.86 -14.27 -2.19
C ILE A 33 -6.53 -13.64 -3.56
N SER A 34 -5.69 -14.29 -4.37
CA SER A 34 -5.40 -13.84 -5.74
C SER A 34 -6.54 -14.09 -6.73
N ARG A 35 -7.61 -14.78 -6.34
CA ARG A 35 -8.81 -15.02 -7.17
C ARG A 35 -9.93 -14.02 -6.90
N LEU A 36 -9.80 -13.19 -5.86
CA LEU A 36 -10.78 -12.14 -5.63
C LEU A 36 -10.70 -11.12 -6.77
N PRO A 37 -11.86 -10.66 -7.30
CA PRO A 37 -11.89 -9.51 -8.18
C PRO A 37 -11.20 -8.32 -7.52
N THR A 38 -10.59 -7.46 -8.34
CA THR A 38 -9.86 -6.30 -7.84
C THR A 38 -10.78 -5.36 -7.07
N GLU A 39 -12.02 -5.22 -7.52
CA GLU A 39 -13.07 -4.40 -6.91
C GLU A 39 -13.38 -4.89 -5.49
N THR A 40 -13.59 -6.20 -5.32
CA THR A 40 -13.85 -6.79 -3.99
C THR A 40 -12.68 -6.58 -3.05
N LEU A 41 -11.45 -6.72 -3.56
CA LEU A 41 -10.26 -6.50 -2.76
C LEU A 41 -10.10 -5.02 -2.36
N GLN A 42 -10.41 -4.08 -3.26
CA GLN A 42 -10.45 -2.65 -2.96
C GLN A 42 -11.49 -2.33 -1.88
N ASP A 43 -12.70 -2.89 -2.00
CA ASP A 43 -13.76 -2.69 -1.02
C ASP A 43 -13.34 -3.16 0.37
N ILE A 44 -12.75 -4.37 0.46
CA ILE A 44 -12.21 -4.90 1.72
C ILE A 44 -11.18 -3.93 2.33
N PHE A 45 -10.25 -3.42 1.52
CA PHE A 45 -9.24 -2.48 2.02
C PHE A 45 -9.85 -1.17 2.51
N ILE A 46 -10.82 -0.64 1.77
CA ILE A 46 -11.53 0.60 2.12
C ILE A 46 -12.28 0.42 3.44
N HIS A 47 -13.00 -0.70 3.60
CA HIS A 47 -13.67 -1.04 4.85
C HIS A 47 -12.69 -1.15 6.01
N TYR A 48 -11.56 -1.84 5.81
CA TYR A 48 -10.55 -1.97 6.85
C TYR A 48 -9.93 -0.62 7.25
N ALA A 49 -9.59 0.24 6.28
CA ALA A 49 -9.06 1.57 6.56
C ALA A 49 -10.07 2.47 7.26
N ARG A 50 -11.35 2.39 6.85
CA ARG A 50 -12.47 3.10 7.46
C ARG A 50 -12.64 2.71 8.92
N ASP A 51 -12.77 1.41 9.19
CA ASP A 51 -13.04 0.92 10.54
C ASP A 51 -11.84 1.27 11.46
N TYR A 52 -10.61 1.12 10.96
CA TYR A 52 -9.42 1.60 11.66
C TYR A 52 -9.44 3.11 11.94
N HIS A 53 -9.92 3.94 11.00
CA HIS A 53 -10.07 5.40 11.17
C HIS A 53 -11.11 5.78 12.22
N TYR A 54 -12.17 4.99 12.37
CA TYR A 54 -13.19 5.25 13.37
C TYR A 54 -12.81 4.75 14.77
N GLU A 55 -12.08 3.64 14.86
CA GLU A 55 -11.59 3.08 16.13
C GLU A 55 -10.40 3.85 16.71
N HIS A 56 -9.51 4.39 15.86
CA HIS A 56 -8.24 4.96 16.29
C HIS A 56 -8.20 6.47 16.08
N LEU A 57 -8.81 7.22 17.01
CA LEU A 57 -8.80 8.69 17.04
C LEU A 57 -7.38 9.27 17.11
N CYS A 58 -6.52 8.64 17.91
CA CYS A 58 -5.11 8.98 18.07
C CYS A 58 -4.28 7.70 17.91
N PRO A 59 -3.87 7.32 16.69
CA PRO A 59 -3.03 6.16 16.51
C PRO A 59 -1.71 6.36 17.26
N THR A 60 -1.39 5.45 18.17
CA THR A 60 -0.13 5.46 18.94
C THR A 60 1.10 5.18 18.06
N LYS A 61 0.88 4.69 16.85
CA LYS A 61 1.92 4.32 15.89
C LYS A 61 2.13 5.41 14.87
N PHE A 62 3.40 5.65 14.51
CA PHE A 62 3.78 6.56 13.42
C PHE A 62 3.26 6.14 12.04
N VAL A 63 2.89 4.87 11.87
CA VAL A 63 2.35 4.29 10.63
C VAL A 63 0.95 3.74 10.91
N PRO A 64 -0.09 4.08 10.11
CA PRO A 64 -1.41 3.48 10.27
C PRO A 64 -1.34 1.99 9.93
N SER A 65 -1.83 1.12 10.81
CA SER A 65 -1.68 -0.33 10.64
C SER A 65 -2.44 -0.85 9.42
N TRP A 66 -3.50 -0.16 8.98
CA TRP A 66 -4.24 -0.54 7.78
C TRP A 66 -3.37 -0.51 6.52
N VAL A 67 -2.30 0.31 6.47
CA VAL A 67 -1.42 0.43 5.31
C VAL A 67 -0.68 -0.89 5.01
N ASN A 68 -0.61 -1.82 5.98
CA ASN A 68 -0.01 -3.13 5.82
C ASN A 68 -0.62 -3.96 4.68
N VAL A 69 -1.86 -3.68 4.26
CA VAL A 69 -2.45 -4.31 3.06
C VAL A 69 -1.59 -4.08 1.81
N SER A 70 -0.92 -2.93 1.71
CA SER A 70 -0.02 -2.62 0.59
C SER A 70 1.36 -3.32 0.66
N TYR A 71 1.62 -4.09 1.72
CA TYR A 71 2.87 -4.81 1.94
C TYR A 71 2.74 -6.33 1.83
N VAL A 72 1.53 -6.88 1.67
CA VAL A 72 1.28 -8.32 1.62
C VAL A 72 1.91 -8.98 0.38
N CYS A 73 1.52 -8.53 -0.81
CA CYS A 73 2.07 -9.03 -2.07
C CYS A 73 2.05 -7.94 -3.15
N ARG A 74 2.66 -8.22 -4.31
CA ARG A 74 2.69 -7.26 -5.44
C ARG A 74 1.28 -6.90 -5.93
N HIS A 75 0.38 -7.87 -6.01
CA HIS A 75 -0.99 -7.63 -6.44
C HIS A 75 -1.74 -6.70 -5.46
N TRP A 76 -1.72 -6.99 -4.16
CA TRP A 76 -2.34 -6.13 -3.14
C TRP A 76 -1.75 -4.73 -3.12
N ARG A 77 -0.43 -4.60 -3.32
CA ARG A 77 0.22 -3.30 -3.45
C ARG A 77 -0.34 -2.50 -4.61
N ASN A 78 -0.44 -3.10 -5.79
CA ASN A 78 -0.98 -2.43 -6.97
C ASN A 78 -2.43 -1.99 -6.72
N VAL A 79 -3.27 -2.91 -6.25
CA VAL A 79 -4.69 -2.65 -5.95
C VAL A 79 -4.85 -1.52 -4.93
N ALA A 80 -4.06 -1.52 -3.86
CA ALA A 80 -4.08 -0.46 -2.85
C ALA A 80 -3.64 0.89 -3.43
N LEU A 81 -2.54 0.94 -4.20
CA LEU A 81 -2.03 2.19 -4.78
C LEU A 81 -2.96 2.76 -5.87
N GLU A 82 -3.72 1.92 -6.54
CA GLU A 82 -4.68 2.29 -7.58
C GLU A 82 -6.04 2.74 -7.05
N SER A 83 -6.29 2.65 -5.73
CA SER A 83 -7.55 3.06 -5.09
C SER A 83 -7.39 4.36 -4.30
N PRO A 84 -7.66 5.54 -4.87
CA PRO A 84 -7.50 6.81 -4.17
C PRO A 84 -8.39 6.93 -2.92
N THR A 85 -9.60 6.35 -2.96
CA THR A 85 -10.56 6.32 -1.85
C THR A 85 -9.99 5.63 -0.61
N LEU A 86 -9.15 4.61 -0.78
CA LEU A 86 -8.45 3.94 0.33
C LEU A 86 -7.54 4.92 1.10
N TRP A 87 -6.86 5.81 0.40
CA TRP A 87 -5.92 6.79 1.00
C TRP A 87 -6.60 8.05 1.52
N ALA A 88 -7.92 8.20 1.29
CA ALA A 88 -8.68 9.38 1.69
C ALA A 88 -8.99 9.42 3.21
N TYR A 89 -8.77 8.33 3.95
CA TYR A 89 -8.86 8.31 5.41
C TYR A 89 -7.60 8.92 6.02
N ILE A 90 -7.67 10.21 6.36
CA ILE A 90 -6.50 10.98 6.77
C ILE A 90 -6.26 10.84 8.27
N PHE A 91 -5.03 10.45 8.62
CA PHE A 91 -4.51 10.41 9.98
C PHE A 91 -3.45 11.50 10.17
N ILE A 92 -3.63 12.37 11.16
CA ILE A 92 -2.70 13.45 11.49
C ILE A 92 -1.71 12.95 12.57
N ILE A 93 -0.98 11.89 12.24
CA ILE A 93 -0.04 11.22 13.18
C ILE A 93 1.41 11.58 12.94
N SER A 94 1.77 11.91 11.70
CA SER A 94 3.09 12.39 11.36
C SER A 94 3.02 13.17 10.05
N ARG A 95 3.77 14.27 9.97
CA ARG A 95 3.83 15.10 8.76
C ARG A 95 4.18 14.27 7.51
N ARG A 96 5.05 13.27 7.66
CA ARG A 96 5.44 12.36 6.57
C ARG A 96 4.25 11.54 6.08
N TRP A 97 3.55 10.83 6.97
CA TRP A 97 2.43 9.98 6.56
C TRP A 97 1.23 10.78 6.10
N THR A 98 0.91 11.89 6.75
CA THR A 98 -0.17 12.77 6.29
C THR A 98 0.07 13.24 4.85
N LYS A 99 1.31 13.61 4.50
CA LYS A 99 1.67 13.93 3.10
C LYS A 99 1.48 12.74 2.15
N VAL A 100 1.87 11.53 2.56
CA VAL A 100 1.71 10.32 1.74
C VAL A 100 0.23 10.00 1.50
N LEU A 101 -0.61 10.08 2.53
CA LEU A 101 -2.05 9.85 2.42
C LEU A 101 -2.68 10.87 1.46
N LEU A 102 -2.40 12.17 1.65
CA LEU A 102 -2.89 13.24 0.78
C LEU A 102 -2.42 13.10 -0.67
N ALA A 103 -1.16 12.74 -0.89
CA ALA A 103 -0.64 12.56 -2.24
C ALA A 103 -1.31 11.39 -2.97
N ARG A 104 -1.67 10.32 -2.23
CA ARG A 104 -2.29 9.12 -2.81
C ARG A 104 -3.81 9.20 -2.91
N SER A 105 -4.46 10.07 -2.14
CA SER A 105 -5.91 10.27 -2.22
C SER A 105 -6.36 10.96 -3.51
N LYS A 106 -5.47 11.63 -4.25
CA LYS A 106 -5.79 12.35 -5.49
C LYS A 106 -7.04 13.24 -5.30
N GLN A 107 -8.07 13.11 -6.14
CA GLN A 107 -9.33 13.84 -6.03
C GLN A 107 -10.41 13.15 -5.16
N ALA A 108 -10.09 12.09 -4.42
CA ALA A 108 -11.07 11.42 -3.57
C ALA A 108 -11.53 12.33 -2.40
N SER A 109 -12.79 12.18 -1.98
CA SER A 109 -13.35 12.92 -0.83
C SER A 109 -12.64 12.51 0.46
N LEU A 110 -11.89 13.46 1.04
CA LEU A 110 -11.12 13.23 2.25
C LEU A 110 -12.02 13.02 3.47
N LYS A 111 -11.65 12.04 4.30
CA LYS A 111 -12.26 11.75 5.60
C LYS A 111 -11.24 12.10 6.66
N ILE A 112 -11.43 13.24 7.32
CA ILE A 112 -10.55 13.75 8.37
C ILE A 112 -11.32 13.69 9.68
N ARG A 113 -10.71 13.10 10.70
CA ARG A 113 -11.21 13.20 12.08
C ARG A 113 -10.22 14.01 12.89
N VAL A 114 -10.74 15.04 13.54
CA VAL A 114 -9.99 15.86 14.49
C VAL A 114 -10.52 15.47 15.85
N GLY A 115 -9.69 14.80 16.64
CA GLY A 115 -9.97 14.63 18.07
C GLY A 115 -9.77 15.97 18.75
N LEU A 116 -10.81 16.52 19.37
CA LEU A 116 -10.63 17.59 20.35
C LEU A 116 -9.92 16.94 21.54
N VAL A 117 -8.63 17.24 21.69
CA VAL A 117 -7.93 17.00 22.96
C VAL A 117 -8.50 18.05 23.92
N PRO A 118 -9.14 17.66 25.03
CA PRO A 118 -9.60 18.62 26.04
C PRO A 118 -8.43 19.39 26.66
#